data_AF-A0A419FRY9-F1
#
_entry.id   AF-A0A419FRY9-F1
#
_cell.length_a   1.000
_cell.length_b   1.000
_cell.length_c   1.000
_cell.angle_alpha   90.00
_cell.angle_beta   90.00
_cell.angle_gamma   90.00
#
_symmetry.space_group_name_H-M   'P 1'
#
loop_
_entity.id
_entity.type
_entity.pdbx_description
1 polymer ?
#
loop_
_entity_poly.entity_id
_entity_poly.type
_entity_poly.pdbx_seq_one_letter_code
_entity_poly.pdbx_strand_id
1 'polypeptide(L)'
;MKDDEESLKEDIADLKSNLKKDGKKVKEQSQKKVEWKKIIQTAMPFLLILMFIIGFLVGYNVKKDKSTDAINDTIQNNQNNEPDDGGIFNLEPLNQCSDSDKGINVTQQGEVYFNSALFTDSCHGNQLKEYYCDQDDDLQTFLKNCEICEDGACLVFEDRREGCTETDNYVDYELKGYVLDRNGKLFNDSCSSKTLEEAYCDRFGYGAYSYKLCDKCEDGRCVPAEEIPPKCNDTDGGIDYYTKGTVTDQTGNSYTDNCQSRTLEEYYCSSYGNKKVTYKLCHNDCVDGACIEV
;
A
#
# COMPACT_ATOMS: atom_id res chain seq x y z
N MET A 1 -2.95 52.98 20.35
CA MET A 1 -2.58 53.30 18.95
C MET A 1 -1.08 53.51 18.75
N LYS A 2 -0.35 54.30 19.55
CA LYS A 2 1.13 54.32 19.43
C LYS A 2 1.79 53.08 20.04
N ASP A 3 1.26 52.60 21.15
CA ASP A 3 1.81 51.42 21.85
C ASP A 3 1.60 50.11 21.06
N ASP A 4 0.50 50.02 20.29
CA ASP A 4 0.21 48.85 19.44
C ASP A 4 1.13 48.78 18.21
N GLU A 5 1.62 49.92 17.71
CA GLU A 5 2.55 49.97 16.57
C GLU A 5 3.97 49.52 16.97
N GLU A 6 4.36 49.75 18.22
CA GLU A 6 5.68 49.36 18.74
C GLU A 6 5.74 47.85 19.02
N SER A 7 4.67 47.27 19.57
CA SER A 7 4.52 45.82 19.74
C SER A 7 4.60 45.07 18.40
N LEU A 8 3.94 45.59 17.36
CA LEU A 8 3.93 44.94 16.04
C LEU A 8 5.32 44.94 15.37
N LYS A 9 6.15 45.96 15.65
CA LYS A 9 7.51 46.05 15.12
C LYS A 9 8.45 45.04 15.77
N GLU A 10 8.24 44.73 17.04
CA GLU A 10 9.01 43.74 17.79
C GLU A 10 8.70 42.31 17.27
N ASP A 11 7.42 41.99 17.08
CA ASP A 11 6.99 40.69 16.53
C ASP A 11 7.53 40.44 15.11
N ILE A 12 7.55 41.47 14.26
CA ILE A 12 8.10 41.37 12.91
C ILE A 12 9.63 41.15 12.93
N ALA A 13 10.34 41.73 13.89
CA ALA A 13 11.79 41.55 14.03
C ALA A 13 12.13 40.10 14.44
N ASP A 14 11.35 39.53 15.36
CA ASP A 14 11.52 38.14 15.81
C ASP A 14 11.21 37.13 14.71
N LEU A 15 10.14 37.35 13.94
CA LEU A 15 9.80 36.53 12.76
C LEU A 15 10.94 36.53 11.72
N LYS A 16 11.54 37.68 11.43
CA LYS A 16 12.67 37.79 10.49
C LYS A 16 13.92 37.08 11.03
N SER A 17 14.17 37.12 12.33
CA SER A 17 15.29 36.42 12.98
C SER A 17 15.14 34.90 12.85
N ASN A 18 13.93 34.38 13.09
CA ASN A 18 13.64 32.95 13.00
C ASN A 18 13.74 32.42 11.57
N LEU A 19 13.17 33.12 10.58
CA LEU A 19 13.30 32.75 9.16
C LEU A 19 14.76 32.66 8.69
N LYS A 20 15.63 33.54 9.20
CA LYS A 20 17.06 33.53 8.87
C LYS A 20 17.81 32.35 9.50
N LYS A 21 17.42 31.92 10.71
CA LYS A 21 17.97 30.72 11.36
C LYS A 21 17.56 29.45 10.62
N ASP A 22 16.31 29.36 10.19
CA ASP A 22 15.80 28.17 9.50
C ASP A 22 16.39 28.04 8.10
N GLY A 23 16.54 29.14 7.36
CA GLY A 23 17.24 29.14 6.07
C GLY A 23 18.71 28.66 6.16
N LYS A 24 19.38 28.86 7.29
CA LYS A 24 20.75 28.37 7.52
C LYS A 24 20.77 26.85 7.79
N LYS A 25 19.81 26.32 8.55
CA LYS A 25 19.68 24.87 8.80
C LYS A 25 19.38 24.09 7.53
N VAL A 26 18.51 24.61 6.66
CA VAL A 26 18.19 23.98 5.37
C VAL A 26 19.42 23.90 4.46
N LYS A 27 20.27 24.95 4.42
CA LYS A 27 21.52 24.94 3.65
C LYS A 27 22.56 23.96 4.20
N GLU A 28 22.63 23.77 5.52
CA GLU A 28 23.55 22.80 6.12
C GLU A 28 23.11 21.35 5.86
N GLN A 29 21.80 21.07 5.90
CA GLN A 29 21.26 19.76 5.56
C GLN A 29 21.44 19.41 4.07
N SER A 30 21.28 20.39 3.17
CA SER A 30 21.51 20.15 1.74
C SER A 30 22.97 19.84 1.42
N GLN A 31 23.92 20.51 2.09
CA GLN A 31 25.35 20.21 1.96
C GLN A 31 25.70 18.80 2.48
N LYS A 32 25.15 18.38 3.63
CA LYS A 32 25.36 17.01 4.16
C LYS A 32 24.84 15.95 3.18
N LYS A 33 23.70 16.18 2.52
CA LYS A 33 23.13 15.24 1.52
C LYS A 33 24.04 15.06 0.29
N VAL A 34 24.75 16.12 -0.13
CA VAL A 34 25.71 16.05 -1.25
C VAL A 34 26.96 15.24 -0.87
N GLU A 35 27.48 15.41 0.34
CA GLU A 35 28.62 14.64 0.85
C GLU A 35 28.30 13.13 0.95
N TRP A 36 27.12 12.77 1.47
CA TRP A 36 26.69 11.36 1.55
C TRP A 36 26.58 10.69 0.17
N LYS A 37 26.11 11.41 -0.86
CA LYS A 37 26.07 10.86 -2.23
C LYS A 37 27.47 10.53 -2.76
N LYS A 38 28.48 11.36 -2.48
CA LYS A 38 29.87 11.10 -2.89
C LYS A 38 30.46 9.88 -2.17
N ILE A 39 30.14 9.70 -0.88
CA ILE A 39 30.59 8.53 -0.11
C ILE A 39 29.97 7.25 -0.67
N ILE A 40 28.65 7.25 -0.93
CA ILE A 40 27.97 6.07 -1.49
C ILE A 40 28.53 5.72 -2.87
N GLN A 41 28.71 6.72 -3.73
CA GLN A 41 29.19 6.51 -5.10
C GLN A 41 30.64 6.01 -5.17
N THR A 42 31.47 6.37 -4.19
CA THR A 42 32.86 5.89 -4.09
C THR A 42 32.98 4.54 -3.36
N ALA A 43 32.12 4.25 -2.38
CA ALA A 43 32.20 3.02 -1.58
C ALA A 43 31.46 1.82 -2.19
N MET A 44 30.36 2.03 -2.92
CA MET A 44 29.52 0.96 -3.45
C MET A 44 30.26 -0.02 -4.40
N PRO A 45 31.19 0.43 -5.28
CA PRO A 45 31.95 -0.49 -6.12
C PRO A 45 32.83 -1.45 -5.31
N PHE A 46 33.46 -0.97 -4.23
CA PHE A 46 34.29 -1.82 -3.37
C PHE A 46 33.47 -2.85 -2.60
N LEU A 47 32.25 -2.48 -2.19
CA LEU A 47 31.34 -3.36 -1.46
C LEU A 47 30.82 -4.50 -2.35
N LEU A 48 30.53 -4.20 -3.63
CA LEU A 48 30.19 -5.22 -4.63
C LEU A 48 31.35 -6.17 -4.90
N ILE A 49 32.58 -5.66 -5.05
CA ILE A 49 33.77 -6.50 -5.22
C ILE A 49 33.97 -7.42 -4.01
N LEU A 50 33.79 -6.90 -2.79
CA LEU A 50 33.87 -7.70 -1.57
C LEU A 50 32.82 -8.83 -1.54
N MET A 51 31.58 -8.55 -1.95
CA MET A 51 30.52 -9.55 -2.05
C MET A 51 30.85 -10.65 -3.07
N PHE A 52 31.42 -10.28 -4.23
CA PHE A 52 31.88 -11.26 -5.23
C PHE A 52 33.02 -12.15 -4.70
N ILE A 53 33.97 -11.58 -3.95
CA ILE A 53 35.07 -12.35 -3.34
C ILE A 53 34.53 -13.32 -2.29
N ILE A 54 33.59 -12.89 -1.44
CA ILE A 54 32.94 -13.74 -0.44
C ILE A 54 32.17 -14.87 -1.12
N GLY A 55 31.39 -14.58 -2.16
CA GLY A 55 30.66 -15.58 -2.94
C GLY A 55 31.58 -16.63 -3.58
N PHE A 56 32.73 -16.20 -4.11
CA PHE A 56 33.74 -17.11 -4.66
C PHE A 56 34.36 -18.02 -3.58
N LEU A 57 34.68 -17.47 -2.40
CA LEU A 57 35.26 -18.24 -1.29
C LEU A 57 34.26 -19.27 -0.72
N VAL A 58 32.98 -18.93 -0.63
CA VAL A 58 31.93 -19.87 -0.21
C VAL A 58 31.69 -20.93 -1.27
N GLY A 59 31.62 -20.56 -2.55
CA GLY A 59 31.43 -21.51 -3.66
C GLY A 59 32.59 -22.49 -3.85
N TYR A 60 33.82 -22.10 -3.48
CA TYR A 60 35.00 -22.98 -3.61
C TYR A 60 34.99 -24.15 -2.61
N ASN A 61 34.32 -24.02 -1.47
CA ASN A 61 34.25 -25.09 -0.46
C ASN A 61 33.19 -26.17 -0.76
N VAL A 62 32.29 -25.95 -1.72
CA VAL A 62 31.19 -26.89 -2.01
C VAL A 62 31.57 -27.95 -3.07
N LYS A 63 32.73 -27.82 -3.74
CA LYS A 63 33.11 -28.71 -4.86
C LYS A 63 34.08 -29.86 -4.53
N LYS A 64 34.25 -30.24 -3.26
CA LYS A 64 35.19 -31.32 -2.88
C LYS A 64 34.61 -32.64 -2.38
N ASP A 65 33.30 -32.84 -2.43
CA ASP A 65 32.69 -34.15 -2.16
C ASP A 65 31.80 -34.61 -3.33
N LYS A 66 32.45 -35.12 -4.37
CA LYS A 66 31.85 -36.15 -5.24
C LYS A 66 32.77 -37.37 -5.21
N SER A 67 32.65 -38.14 -4.14
CA SER A 67 33.03 -39.55 -4.11
C SER A 67 31.74 -40.36 -4.22
N THR A 68 31.34 -40.63 -5.45
CA THR A 68 30.49 -41.77 -5.80
C THR A 68 31.45 -42.88 -6.21
N ASP A 69 31.62 -43.88 -5.35
CA ASP A 69 31.90 -45.27 -5.74
C ASP A 69 31.75 -46.20 -4.52
N ALA A 70 31.07 -47.32 -4.76
CA ALA A 70 31.02 -48.56 -3.98
C ALA A 70 30.16 -48.60 -2.69
N ILE A 71 28.85 -48.86 -2.84
CA ILE A 71 28.13 -49.79 -1.95
C ILE A 71 27.33 -50.76 -2.83
N ASN A 72 28.02 -51.79 -3.31
CA ASN A 72 27.44 -53.03 -3.82
C ASN A 72 28.31 -54.15 -3.24
N ASP A 73 28.00 -54.56 -2.01
CA ASP A 73 28.32 -55.87 -1.43
C ASP A 73 28.04 -55.79 0.08
N THR A 74 26.92 -56.37 0.52
CA THR A 74 26.76 -57.18 1.74
C THR A 74 25.28 -57.51 1.90
N ILE A 75 24.72 -58.38 1.05
CA ILE A 75 23.54 -59.18 1.38
C ILE A 75 23.69 -60.57 0.75
N GLN A 76 24.51 -61.42 1.37
CA GLN A 76 24.31 -62.87 1.41
C GLN A 76 25.04 -63.41 2.63
N ASN A 77 24.29 -63.66 3.70
CA ASN A 77 24.42 -64.80 4.63
C ASN A 77 23.78 -64.44 5.97
N ASN A 78 22.53 -64.87 6.15
CA ASN A 78 22.10 -65.59 7.35
C ASN A 78 20.66 -66.05 7.16
N GLN A 79 20.54 -67.24 6.55
CA GLN A 79 19.39 -68.11 6.77
C GLN A 79 19.56 -68.83 8.11
N ASN A 80 18.43 -69.04 8.78
CA ASN A 80 18.18 -69.95 9.91
C ASN A 80 18.34 -69.35 11.31
N ASN A 81 17.25 -68.77 11.82
CA ASN A 81 16.55 -69.27 13.02
C ASN A 81 15.14 -68.64 13.10
N GLU A 82 14.12 -69.50 13.12
CA GLU A 82 12.68 -69.21 13.29
C GLU A 82 12.34 -68.75 14.74
N PRO A 83 11.06 -68.57 15.12
CA PRO A 83 10.10 -67.57 14.66
C PRO A 83 9.53 -66.80 15.87
N ASP A 84 9.44 -65.46 15.85
CA ASP A 84 8.47 -64.79 16.72
C ASP A 84 8.04 -63.42 16.17
N ASP A 85 6.73 -63.32 16.00
CA ASP A 85 5.84 -62.18 15.80
C ASP A 85 6.15 -61.12 14.71
N GLY A 86 5.75 -61.45 13.47
CA GLY A 86 4.55 -60.82 12.90
C GLY A 86 4.46 -59.30 12.70
N GLY A 87 5.55 -58.54 12.75
CA GLY A 87 5.54 -57.10 12.46
C GLY A 87 5.52 -56.79 10.96
N ILE A 88 4.36 -56.86 10.31
CA ILE A 88 4.15 -56.26 8.98
C ILE A 88 4.36 -54.75 9.13
N PHE A 89 5.53 -54.23 8.74
CA PHE A 89 5.68 -52.80 8.48
C PHE A 89 4.82 -52.47 7.27
N ASN A 90 3.57 -52.10 7.53
CA ASN A 90 2.77 -51.30 6.60
C ASN A 90 3.56 -50.01 6.38
N LEU A 91 4.35 -49.98 5.30
CA LEU A 91 4.70 -48.72 4.66
C LEU A 91 3.37 -48.16 4.15
N GLU A 92 2.69 -47.41 5.00
CA GLU A 92 1.56 -46.61 4.56
C GLU A 92 2.07 -45.76 3.38
N PRO A 93 1.40 -45.80 2.22
CA PRO A 93 1.79 -44.98 1.09
C PRO A 93 1.77 -43.53 1.57
N LEU A 94 2.96 -42.94 1.65
CA LEU A 94 3.10 -41.51 1.86
C LEU A 94 2.49 -40.83 0.63
N ASN A 95 1.22 -40.47 0.73
CA ASN A 95 0.55 -39.51 -0.15
C ASN A 95 1.18 -38.14 0.13
N GLN A 96 2.45 -37.99 -0.21
CA GLN A 96 3.19 -36.76 0.04
C GLN A 96 3.07 -35.90 -1.20
N CYS A 97 2.35 -34.79 -1.07
CA CYS A 97 2.34 -33.73 -2.05
C CYS A 97 3.57 -32.84 -1.82
N SER A 98 4.26 -32.47 -2.90
CA SER A 98 5.36 -31.51 -2.86
C SER A 98 5.19 -30.49 -3.96
N ASP A 99 5.27 -29.22 -3.58
CA ASP A 99 5.00 -28.07 -4.44
C ASP A 99 6.26 -27.17 -4.49
N SER A 100 6.73 -26.85 -5.70
CA SER A 100 7.95 -26.08 -5.92
C SER A 100 7.84 -24.57 -5.62
N ASP A 101 6.63 -23.99 -5.72
CA ASP A 101 6.40 -22.55 -5.57
C ASP A 101 5.51 -22.19 -4.37
N LYS A 102 5.06 -23.22 -3.64
CA LYS A 102 4.50 -23.20 -2.28
C LYS A 102 3.09 -22.63 -2.22
N GLY A 103 2.13 -23.42 -2.68
CA GLY A 103 0.71 -23.10 -2.61
C GLY A 103 0.28 -22.38 -3.87
N ILE A 104 -0.63 -21.41 -3.73
CA ILE A 104 -1.09 -20.63 -4.87
C ILE A 104 -0.11 -19.48 -5.12
N ASN A 105 0.85 -19.66 -6.03
CA ASN A 105 1.77 -18.66 -6.56
C ASN A 105 1.58 -18.43 -8.08
N VAL A 106 0.57 -17.64 -8.43
CA VAL A 106 0.24 -17.30 -9.83
C VAL A 106 1.37 -16.62 -10.62
N THR A 107 2.45 -16.17 -9.99
CA THR A 107 3.49 -15.31 -10.61
C THR A 107 4.76 -16.06 -10.97
N GLN A 108 4.87 -17.31 -10.54
CA GLN A 108 6.00 -18.18 -10.79
C GLN A 108 5.44 -19.47 -11.42
N GLN A 109 6.22 -20.13 -12.28
CA GLN A 109 5.83 -21.46 -12.76
C GLN A 109 6.09 -22.47 -11.65
N GLY A 110 5.04 -23.18 -11.23
CA GLY A 110 5.08 -24.27 -10.27
C GLY A 110 5.12 -25.66 -10.88
N GLU A 111 5.69 -26.60 -10.12
CA GLU A 111 5.61 -28.04 -10.30
C GLU A 111 5.13 -28.70 -9.00
N VAL A 112 4.12 -29.56 -9.11
CA VAL A 112 3.60 -30.37 -8.01
C VAL A 112 3.86 -31.84 -8.26
N TYR A 113 4.49 -32.50 -7.30
CA TYR A 113 4.68 -33.95 -7.28
C TYR A 113 3.67 -34.59 -6.31
N PHE A 114 2.80 -35.47 -6.82
CA PHE A 114 1.76 -36.14 -6.04
C PHE A 114 1.55 -37.57 -6.54
N ASN A 115 1.60 -38.56 -5.66
CA ASN A 115 1.38 -39.99 -5.98
C ASN A 115 2.19 -40.48 -7.19
N SER A 116 3.47 -40.11 -7.25
CA SER A 116 4.40 -40.43 -8.35
C SER A 116 4.08 -39.79 -9.71
N ALA A 117 3.12 -38.86 -9.77
CA ALA A 117 2.85 -38.03 -10.93
C ALA A 117 3.40 -36.61 -10.72
N LEU A 118 3.82 -35.99 -11.83
CA LEU A 118 4.27 -34.61 -11.88
C LEU A 118 3.22 -33.77 -12.61
N PHE A 119 2.82 -32.65 -12.02
CA PHE A 119 1.89 -31.68 -12.55
C PHE A 119 2.62 -30.35 -12.66
N THR A 120 2.56 -29.71 -13.83
CA THR A 120 3.23 -28.42 -14.07
C THR A 120 2.18 -27.40 -14.42
N ASP A 121 2.33 -26.19 -13.90
CA ASP A 121 1.46 -25.08 -14.23
C ASP A 121 1.48 -24.78 -15.73
N SER A 122 0.32 -24.38 -16.23
CA SER A 122 0.12 -24.28 -17.67
C SER A 122 -0.82 -23.15 -18.07
N CYS A 123 -0.54 -22.55 -19.20
CA CYS A 123 -1.36 -21.50 -19.79
C CYS A 123 -2.23 -22.06 -20.91
N HIS A 124 -3.52 -21.74 -20.88
CA HIS A 124 -4.44 -21.95 -22.00
C HIS A 124 -5.00 -20.60 -22.47
N GLY A 125 -4.34 -20.00 -23.46
CA GLY A 125 -4.56 -18.59 -23.78
C GLY A 125 -4.12 -17.72 -22.60
N ASN A 126 -5.00 -16.84 -22.13
CA ASN A 126 -4.75 -15.98 -20.97
C ASN A 126 -5.20 -16.59 -19.64
N GLN A 127 -5.63 -17.85 -19.62
CA GLN A 127 -6.01 -18.54 -18.39
C GLN A 127 -4.86 -19.40 -17.89
N LEU A 128 -4.40 -19.12 -16.67
CA LEU A 128 -3.50 -19.97 -15.90
C LEU A 128 -4.29 -21.11 -15.27
N LYS A 129 -3.78 -22.33 -15.45
CA LYS A 129 -4.12 -23.51 -14.68
C LYS A 129 -2.94 -23.84 -13.78
N GLU A 130 -3.16 -23.67 -12.49
CA GLU A 130 -2.17 -23.78 -11.44
C GLU A 130 -2.46 -25.01 -10.58
N TYR A 131 -1.44 -25.79 -10.28
CA TYR A 131 -1.50 -26.95 -9.39
C TYR A 131 -0.79 -26.59 -8.09
N TYR A 132 -1.37 -26.97 -6.96
CA TYR A 132 -0.76 -26.69 -5.66
C TYR A 132 -1.09 -27.78 -4.64
N CYS A 133 -0.29 -27.88 -3.59
CA CYS A 133 -0.60 -28.71 -2.42
C CYS A 133 -1.37 -27.88 -1.39
N ASP A 134 -2.50 -28.40 -0.90
CA ASP A 134 -3.25 -27.73 0.18
C ASP A 134 -2.74 -28.10 1.59
N GLN A 135 -3.51 -27.76 2.62
CA GLN A 135 -3.13 -27.99 4.02
C GLN A 135 -3.21 -29.46 4.44
N ASP A 136 -3.93 -30.29 3.68
CA ASP A 136 -4.13 -31.72 3.94
C ASP A 136 -3.20 -32.59 3.08
N ASP A 137 -2.18 -31.97 2.44
CA ASP A 137 -1.28 -32.60 1.46
C ASP A 137 -2.01 -33.19 0.24
N ASP A 138 -3.18 -32.65 -0.11
CA ASP A 138 -3.93 -33.04 -1.30
C ASP A 138 -3.59 -32.15 -2.50
N LEU A 139 -3.55 -32.77 -3.69
CA LEU A 139 -3.38 -32.06 -4.96
C LEU A 139 -4.64 -31.27 -5.30
N GLN A 140 -4.50 -29.95 -5.42
CA GLN A 140 -5.56 -29.05 -5.86
C GLN A 140 -5.25 -28.42 -7.22
N THR A 141 -6.27 -27.78 -7.80
CA THR A 141 -6.14 -26.99 -9.03
C THR A 141 -6.84 -25.65 -8.89
N PHE A 142 -6.18 -24.58 -9.29
CA PHE A 142 -6.71 -23.22 -9.35
C PHE A 142 -6.73 -22.72 -10.81
N LEU A 143 -7.78 -22.00 -11.19
CA LEU A 143 -7.89 -21.37 -12.51
C LEU A 143 -7.94 -19.86 -12.34
N LYS A 144 -7.01 -19.16 -12.99
CA LYS A 144 -6.92 -17.70 -12.95
C LYS A 144 -6.86 -17.12 -14.36
N ASN A 145 -7.69 -16.12 -14.63
CA ASN A 145 -7.50 -15.31 -15.84
C ASN A 145 -6.38 -14.30 -15.55
N CYS A 146 -5.27 -14.43 -16.29
CA CYS A 146 -4.18 -13.46 -16.35
C CYS A 146 -4.45 -12.43 -17.45
N GLU A 147 -3.76 -11.30 -17.40
CA GLU A 147 -3.70 -10.42 -18.57
C GLU A 147 -2.80 -11.01 -19.67
N ILE A 148 -1.67 -11.60 -19.25
CA ILE A 148 -0.79 -12.43 -20.08
C ILE A 148 -0.40 -13.65 -19.25
N CYS A 149 -0.58 -14.84 -19.81
CA CYS A 149 -0.11 -16.09 -19.23
C CYS A 149 0.99 -16.63 -20.15
N GLU A 150 2.20 -16.79 -19.64
CA GLU A 150 3.34 -17.31 -20.38
C GLU A 150 4.09 -18.29 -19.49
N ASP A 151 4.55 -19.41 -20.06
CA ASP A 151 5.32 -20.44 -19.36
C ASP A 151 4.73 -20.91 -18.02
N GLY A 152 3.40 -21.03 -17.94
CA GLY A 152 2.74 -21.52 -16.74
C GLY A 152 2.69 -20.53 -15.59
N ALA A 153 2.88 -19.23 -15.84
CA ALA A 153 2.71 -18.17 -14.84
C ALA A 153 1.92 -16.99 -15.41
N CYS A 154 1.16 -16.31 -14.55
CA CYS A 154 0.69 -14.97 -14.86
C CYS A 154 1.89 -14.02 -14.83
N LEU A 155 2.18 -13.40 -15.96
CA LEU A 155 3.20 -12.36 -15.99
C LEU A 155 2.68 -11.13 -15.25
N VAL A 156 3.33 -10.81 -14.15
CA VAL A 156 3.15 -9.52 -13.49
C VAL A 156 4.00 -8.51 -14.24
N PHE A 157 3.39 -7.41 -14.69
CA PHE A 157 4.05 -6.38 -15.53
C PHE A 157 5.20 -5.63 -14.85
N GLU A 158 5.57 -6.01 -13.63
CA GLU A 158 6.74 -5.47 -12.94
C GLU A 158 8.05 -5.78 -13.69
N ASP A 159 8.13 -6.90 -14.44
CA ASP A 159 9.40 -7.39 -14.99
C ASP A 159 9.68 -7.02 -16.47
N ARG A 160 8.78 -6.29 -17.15
CA ARG A 160 8.99 -5.87 -18.57
C ARG A 160 8.96 -4.37 -18.83
N ARG A 161 8.89 -3.54 -17.80
CA ARG A 161 8.91 -2.07 -17.95
C ARG A 161 10.34 -1.54 -18.02
N GLU A 162 11.17 -2.17 -18.84
CA GLU A 162 12.57 -1.79 -18.98
C GLU A 162 12.70 -0.32 -19.44
N GLY A 163 13.26 0.50 -18.55
CA GLY A 163 13.42 1.94 -18.75
C GLY A 163 12.32 2.82 -18.16
N CYS A 164 11.24 2.27 -17.62
CA CYS A 164 10.21 3.06 -16.93
C CYS A 164 10.30 2.88 -15.41
N THR A 165 10.23 3.96 -14.65
CA THR A 165 10.24 3.94 -13.18
C THR A 165 9.05 4.72 -12.66
N GLU A 166 8.36 4.15 -11.68
CA GLU A 166 7.21 4.77 -11.00
C GLU A 166 7.44 4.80 -9.48
N THR A 167 6.67 5.60 -8.75
CA THR A 167 6.86 5.77 -7.29
C THR A 167 5.68 5.32 -6.43
N ASP A 168 4.57 4.93 -7.04
CA ASP A 168 3.26 4.71 -6.40
C ASP A 168 2.71 3.29 -6.64
N ASN A 169 3.51 2.37 -7.17
CA ASN A 169 3.08 1.00 -7.50
C ASN A 169 1.95 0.96 -8.55
N TYR A 170 2.18 1.65 -9.67
CA TYR A 170 1.43 1.58 -10.94
C TYR A 170 0.25 2.53 -11.04
N VAL A 171 -0.85 2.19 -10.38
CA VAL A 171 -2.08 2.99 -10.40
C VAL A 171 -2.61 2.96 -8.98
N ASP A 172 -2.05 3.82 -8.14
CA ASP A 172 -2.48 4.02 -6.76
C ASP A 172 -3.00 5.44 -6.61
N TYR A 173 -4.31 5.56 -6.81
CA TYR A 173 -4.98 6.85 -6.77
C TYR A 173 -4.88 7.56 -5.41
N GLU A 174 -4.49 6.88 -4.33
CA GLU A 174 -4.40 7.47 -2.97
C GLU A 174 -2.98 7.89 -2.59
N LEU A 175 -1.99 7.57 -3.44
CA LEU A 175 -0.59 7.92 -3.25
C LEU A 175 -0.12 8.81 -4.40
N LYS A 176 0.32 10.02 -4.07
CA LYS A 176 0.94 10.88 -5.07
C LYS A 176 2.26 10.26 -5.54
N GLY A 177 2.45 10.19 -6.84
CA GLY A 177 3.71 9.83 -7.45
C GLY A 177 3.97 10.47 -8.81
N TYR A 178 4.87 9.81 -9.53
CA TYR A 178 5.37 10.22 -10.82
C TYR A 178 5.92 9.01 -11.58
N VAL A 179 5.96 9.16 -12.90
CA VAL A 179 6.58 8.23 -13.84
C VAL A 179 7.73 8.89 -14.58
N LEU A 180 8.89 8.23 -14.59
CA LEU A 180 9.99 8.52 -15.50
C LEU A 180 9.99 7.44 -16.59
N ASP A 181 9.58 7.79 -17.81
CA ASP A 181 9.46 6.83 -18.89
C ASP A 181 10.82 6.41 -19.47
N ARG A 182 10.80 5.43 -20.40
CA ARG A 182 12.01 4.93 -21.07
C ARG A 182 12.79 5.95 -21.90
N ASN A 183 12.18 7.08 -22.26
CA ASN A 183 12.86 8.19 -22.92
C ASN A 183 13.38 9.23 -21.91
N GLY A 184 13.22 8.98 -20.60
CA GLY A 184 13.54 9.92 -19.53
C GLY A 184 12.55 11.06 -19.41
N LYS A 185 11.33 10.93 -19.97
CA LYS A 185 10.27 11.94 -19.83
C LYS A 185 9.53 11.72 -18.51
N LEU A 186 9.38 12.82 -17.76
CA LEU A 186 8.67 12.84 -16.48
C LEU A 186 7.17 13.12 -16.68
N PHE A 187 6.34 12.33 -16.02
CA PHE A 187 4.89 12.48 -15.89
C PHE A 187 4.60 12.52 -14.38
N ASN A 188 3.77 13.43 -13.92
CA ASN A 188 3.43 13.54 -12.50
C ASN A 188 1.93 13.39 -12.36
N ASP A 189 1.51 12.86 -11.22
CA ASP A 189 0.10 12.89 -10.88
C ASP A 189 -0.35 14.33 -10.67
N SER A 190 -1.54 14.63 -11.16
CA SER A 190 -2.07 15.97 -11.05
C SER A 190 -3.58 16.00 -10.91
N CYS A 191 -4.07 17.00 -10.18
CA CYS A 191 -5.50 17.20 -9.99
C CYS A 191 -6.02 18.28 -10.92
N SER A 192 -7.06 17.94 -11.69
CA SER A 192 -7.89 18.88 -12.44
C SER A 192 -9.29 18.90 -11.82
N SER A 193 -9.53 19.87 -10.93
CA SER A 193 -10.75 19.93 -10.11
C SER A 193 -10.92 18.67 -9.23
N LYS A 194 -11.91 17.82 -9.53
CA LYS A 194 -12.15 16.53 -8.85
C LYS A 194 -11.57 15.34 -9.60
N THR A 195 -10.94 15.56 -10.76
CA THR A 195 -10.38 14.48 -11.57
C THR A 195 -8.88 14.39 -11.30
N LEU A 196 -8.41 13.21 -10.91
CA LEU A 196 -7.01 12.85 -10.85
C LEU A 196 -6.56 12.38 -12.25
N GLU A 197 -5.49 13.00 -12.74
CA GLU A 197 -4.68 12.54 -13.86
C GLU A 197 -3.51 11.75 -13.27
N GLU A 198 -3.66 10.43 -13.23
CA GLU A 198 -2.72 9.46 -12.67
C GLU A 198 -1.67 9.08 -13.72
N ALA A 199 -0.40 9.33 -13.46
CA ALA A 199 0.70 8.91 -14.32
C ALA A 199 1.04 7.43 -14.07
N TYR A 200 1.11 6.62 -15.11
CA TYR A 200 1.53 5.22 -14.99
C TYR A 200 2.45 4.80 -16.16
N CYS A 201 3.28 3.79 -15.92
CA CYS A 201 4.09 3.16 -16.97
C CYS A 201 3.23 2.20 -17.81
N ASP A 202 3.07 2.45 -19.10
CA ASP A 202 2.40 1.52 -20.00
C ASP A 202 3.22 0.23 -20.22
N ARG A 203 2.61 -0.75 -20.91
CA ARG A 203 3.23 -2.05 -21.20
C ARG A 203 4.50 -2.00 -22.06
N PHE A 204 4.80 -0.85 -22.67
CA PHE A 204 5.98 -0.63 -23.51
C PHE A 204 7.04 0.23 -22.82
N GLY A 205 6.82 0.62 -21.56
CA GLY A 205 7.68 1.49 -20.78
C GLY A 205 7.53 2.97 -21.12
N TYR A 206 6.45 3.39 -21.78
CA TYR A 206 6.12 4.80 -21.98
C TYR A 206 5.21 5.31 -20.86
N GLY A 207 5.38 6.57 -20.46
CA GLY A 207 4.46 7.19 -19.51
C GLY A 207 3.12 7.49 -20.16
N ALA A 208 2.04 7.15 -19.46
CA ALA A 208 0.66 7.37 -19.86
C ALA A 208 -0.14 7.99 -18.70
N TYR A 209 -1.38 8.40 -18.97
CA TYR A 209 -2.30 8.90 -17.95
C TYR A 209 -3.58 8.06 -17.86
N SER A 210 -4.04 7.83 -16.63
CA SER A 210 -5.37 7.32 -16.30
C SER A 210 -6.16 8.44 -15.63
N TYR A 211 -7.48 8.45 -15.81
CA TYR A 211 -8.35 9.48 -15.27
C TYR A 211 -9.31 8.90 -14.25
N LYS A 212 -9.30 9.44 -13.03
CA LYS A 212 -10.17 9.00 -11.94
C LYS A 212 -10.93 10.20 -11.37
N LEU A 213 -12.25 10.07 -11.26
CA LEU A 213 -13.05 11.03 -10.50
C LEU A 213 -12.96 10.72 -9.00
N CYS A 214 -12.48 11.67 -8.21
CA CYS A 214 -12.39 11.61 -6.75
C CYS A 214 -13.51 12.45 -6.10
N ASP A 215 -13.84 12.16 -4.85
CA ASP A 215 -14.67 13.08 -4.03
C ASP A 215 -13.94 14.41 -3.78
N LYS A 216 -12.62 14.30 -3.54
CA LYS A 216 -11.66 15.38 -3.44
C LYS A 216 -10.34 14.91 -4.05
N CYS A 217 -9.81 15.68 -5.01
CA CYS A 217 -8.46 15.49 -5.53
C CYS A 217 -7.60 16.61 -4.96
N GLU A 218 -6.51 16.26 -4.28
CA GLU A 218 -5.58 17.23 -3.71
C GLU A 218 -4.15 16.73 -3.86
N ASP A 219 -3.24 17.64 -4.25
CA ASP A 219 -1.81 17.36 -4.42
C ASP A 219 -1.46 16.15 -5.32
N GLY A 220 -2.26 15.91 -6.36
CA GLY A 220 -2.00 14.78 -7.28
C GLY A 220 -2.37 13.42 -6.70
N ARG A 221 -3.36 13.36 -5.79
CA ARG A 221 -3.97 12.11 -5.33
C ARG A 221 -5.45 12.30 -5.00
N CYS A 222 -6.23 11.23 -5.06
CA CYS A 222 -7.53 11.17 -4.42
C CYS A 222 -7.35 11.14 -2.90
N VAL A 223 -8.07 12.01 -2.20
CA VAL A 223 -8.08 12.04 -0.74
C VAL A 223 -9.13 11.04 -0.24
N PRO A 224 -8.78 10.06 0.63
CA PRO A 224 -9.73 9.15 1.23
C PRO A 224 -10.87 9.91 1.93
N ALA A 225 -12.10 9.41 1.86
CA ALA A 225 -13.27 10.10 2.39
C ALA A 225 -13.15 10.44 3.90
N GLU A 226 -12.43 9.60 4.66
CA GLU A 226 -12.14 9.81 6.08
C GLU A 226 -11.15 10.94 6.37
N GLU A 227 -10.28 11.29 5.41
CA GLU A 227 -9.36 12.43 5.50
C GLU A 227 -10.01 13.75 5.06
N ILE A 228 -11.23 13.71 4.49
CA ILE A 228 -11.96 14.90 4.11
C ILE A 228 -12.66 15.42 5.38
N PRO A 229 -12.16 16.49 6.03
CA PRO A 229 -12.82 17.01 7.22
C PRO A 229 -14.28 17.36 6.87
N PRO A 230 -15.25 17.02 7.74
CA PRO A 230 -16.64 17.39 7.51
C PRO A 230 -16.68 18.92 7.37
N LYS A 231 -17.03 19.39 6.18
CA LYS A 231 -17.05 20.83 5.85
C LYS A 231 -18.20 21.59 6.50
N CYS A 232 -18.88 20.95 7.45
CA CYS A 232 -19.91 21.57 8.24
C CYS A 232 -19.31 21.81 9.62
N ASN A 233 -19.26 23.07 10.01
CA ASN A 233 -18.85 23.46 11.36
C ASN A 233 -20.09 23.90 12.13
N ASP A 234 -20.22 23.41 13.36
CA ASP A 234 -21.34 23.70 14.25
C ASP A 234 -20.82 24.31 15.54
N THR A 235 -21.32 25.47 15.95
CA THR A 235 -20.75 26.19 17.11
C THR A 235 -21.16 25.60 18.47
N ASP A 236 -22.20 24.78 18.51
CA ASP A 236 -22.69 24.07 19.71
C ASP A 236 -22.40 22.57 19.68
N GLY A 237 -21.80 22.06 18.60
CA GLY A 237 -21.35 20.67 18.49
C GLY A 237 -22.43 19.68 18.05
N GLY A 238 -23.54 20.12 17.47
CA GLY A 238 -24.51 19.24 16.81
C GLY A 238 -25.95 19.62 17.10
N ILE A 239 -26.71 18.69 17.69
CA ILE A 239 -28.08 18.98 18.13
C ILE A 239 -28.03 19.38 19.60
N ASP A 240 -28.12 20.68 19.89
CA ASP A 240 -28.19 21.26 21.24
C ASP A 240 -29.31 22.30 21.33
N TYR A 241 -30.49 21.85 21.73
CA TYR A 241 -31.67 22.72 21.83
C TYR A 241 -31.57 23.85 22.85
N TYR A 242 -30.52 23.92 23.68
CA TYR A 242 -30.41 24.87 24.80
C TYR A 242 -29.26 25.86 24.64
N THR A 243 -28.40 25.68 23.64
CA THR A 243 -27.34 26.61 23.29
C THR A 243 -27.63 27.16 21.89
N LYS A 244 -27.49 28.47 21.69
CA LYS A 244 -27.63 29.04 20.35
C LYS A 244 -26.44 28.62 19.48
N GLY A 245 -26.70 27.85 18.44
CA GLY A 245 -25.76 27.41 17.43
C GLY A 245 -25.73 28.26 16.17
N THR A 246 -24.70 28.02 15.36
CA THR A 246 -24.58 28.49 13.99
C THR A 246 -23.81 27.45 13.19
N VAL A 247 -24.49 26.89 12.20
CA VAL A 247 -23.89 25.99 11.23
C VAL A 247 -23.31 26.77 10.08
N THR A 248 -22.03 26.59 9.78
CA THR A 248 -21.42 26.99 8.50
C THR A 248 -21.29 25.76 7.61
N ASP A 249 -21.97 25.76 6.46
CA ASP A 249 -21.95 24.66 5.52
C ASP A 249 -20.70 24.63 4.62
N GLN A 250 -20.62 23.60 3.79
CA GLN A 250 -19.48 23.39 2.88
C GLN A 250 -19.28 24.45 1.80
N THR A 251 -20.27 25.32 1.58
CA THR A 251 -20.21 26.45 0.66
C THR A 251 -19.88 27.77 1.37
N GLY A 252 -19.70 27.74 2.68
CA GLY A 252 -19.46 28.92 3.52
C GLY A 252 -20.73 29.68 3.88
N ASN A 253 -21.92 29.13 3.61
CA ASN A 253 -23.18 29.72 4.06
C ASN A 253 -23.40 29.43 5.53
N SER A 254 -23.81 30.43 6.29
CA SER A 254 -24.10 30.30 7.72
C SER A 254 -25.61 30.26 8.00
N TYR A 255 -26.01 29.41 8.94
CA TYR A 255 -27.38 29.19 9.38
C TYR A 255 -27.39 29.21 10.91
N THR A 256 -28.02 30.22 11.49
CA THR A 256 -28.11 30.40 12.94
C THR A 256 -29.46 29.93 13.43
N ASP A 257 -29.49 29.28 14.59
CA ASP A 257 -30.74 28.81 15.19
C ASP A 257 -31.67 29.96 15.49
N ASN A 258 -32.96 29.68 15.33
CA ASN A 258 -33.97 30.70 15.42
C ASN A 258 -35.27 30.18 16.03
N CYS A 259 -35.93 31.06 16.77
CA CYS A 259 -37.21 30.76 17.40
C CYS A 259 -38.36 31.21 16.50
N GLN A 260 -39.26 30.27 16.18
CA GLN A 260 -40.55 30.54 15.56
C GLN A 260 -41.65 30.30 16.59
N SER A 261 -42.04 31.37 17.31
CA SER A 261 -42.87 31.26 18.52
C SER A 261 -42.19 30.34 19.55
N ARG A 262 -42.84 29.24 19.97
CA ARG A 262 -42.29 28.26 20.92
C ARG A 262 -41.51 27.11 20.25
N THR A 263 -41.35 27.14 18.93
CA THR A 263 -40.64 26.11 18.18
C THR A 263 -39.26 26.61 17.81
N LEU A 264 -38.22 25.91 18.25
CA LEU A 264 -36.85 26.09 17.82
C LEU A 264 -36.66 25.45 16.44
N GLU A 265 -36.16 26.23 15.49
CA GLU A 265 -35.58 25.78 14.23
C GLU A 265 -34.07 25.64 14.44
N GLU A 266 -33.63 24.39 14.60
CA GLU A 266 -32.27 23.99 14.95
C GLU A 266 -31.53 23.56 13.68
N TYR A 267 -30.45 24.24 13.35
CA TYR A 267 -29.50 23.83 12.31
C TYR A 267 -28.39 23.02 12.95
N TYR A 268 -28.02 21.90 12.31
CA TYR A 268 -26.91 21.11 12.83
C TYR A 268 -26.08 20.44 11.73
N CYS A 269 -24.85 20.07 12.07
CA CYS A 269 -23.98 19.26 11.21
C CYS A 269 -24.24 17.76 11.38
N SER A 270 -24.67 17.09 10.30
CA SER A 270 -24.79 15.61 10.30
C SER A 270 -23.42 14.91 10.36
N SER A 271 -23.41 13.63 10.72
CA SER A 271 -22.21 12.77 10.69
C SER A 271 -21.52 12.70 9.32
N TYR A 272 -22.24 13.03 8.24
CA TYR A 272 -21.71 13.10 6.88
C TYR A 272 -21.21 14.50 6.49
N GLY A 273 -21.10 15.43 7.45
CA GLY A 273 -20.63 16.80 7.20
C GLY A 273 -21.60 17.65 6.37
N ASN A 274 -22.88 17.32 6.34
CA ASN A 274 -23.92 18.11 5.67
C ASN A 274 -24.78 18.86 6.70
N LYS A 275 -25.10 20.12 6.40
CA LYS A 275 -26.08 20.91 7.17
C LYS A 275 -27.46 20.25 7.11
N LYS A 276 -28.09 20.09 8.26
CA LYS A 276 -29.47 19.62 8.44
C LYS A 276 -30.27 20.65 9.25
N VAL A 277 -31.57 20.45 9.31
CA VAL A 277 -32.48 21.25 10.14
C VAL A 277 -33.44 20.31 10.85
N THR A 278 -33.73 20.58 12.12
CA THR A 278 -34.79 19.93 12.90
C THR A 278 -35.65 20.98 13.60
N TYR A 279 -36.87 20.60 13.96
CA TYR A 279 -37.81 21.47 14.65
C TYR A 279 -38.14 20.89 16.00
N LYS A 280 -37.97 21.68 17.06
CA LYS A 280 -38.23 21.27 18.44
C LYS A 280 -39.20 22.21 19.11
N LEU A 281 -40.32 21.69 19.61
CA LEU A 281 -41.20 22.45 20.48
C LEU A 281 -40.57 22.55 21.89
N CYS A 282 -40.28 23.76 22.35
CA CYS A 282 -39.70 24.00 23.67
C CYS A 282 -40.76 23.80 24.78
N HIS A 283 -40.36 23.18 25.89
CA HIS A 283 -41.25 22.92 27.03
C HIS A 283 -41.75 24.23 27.68
N ASN A 284 -40.85 25.20 27.82
CA ASN A 284 -41.14 26.55 28.27
C ASN A 284 -41.28 27.48 27.06
N ASP A 285 -40.32 28.38 26.85
CA ASP A 285 -40.27 29.29 25.72
C ASP A 285 -39.02 29.03 24.87
N CYS A 286 -39.03 29.57 23.66
CA CYS A 286 -37.86 29.65 22.78
C CYS A 286 -37.42 31.12 22.74
N VAL A 287 -36.21 31.41 23.19
CA VAL A 287 -35.68 32.78 23.25
C VAL A 287 -34.29 32.82 22.63
N ASP A 288 -34.07 33.80 21.75
CA ASP A 288 -32.78 34.06 21.09
C ASP A 288 -32.15 32.87 20.32
N GLY A 289 -32.96 31.90 19.90
CA GLY A 289 -32.48 30.72 19.16
C GLY A 289 -32.09 29.56 20.07
N ALA A 290 -32.64 29.49 21.28
CA ALA A 290 -32.50 28.33 22.17
C ALA A 290 -33.76 28.13 23.02
N CYS A 291 -34.01 26.90 23.47
CA CYS A 291 -35.03 26.59 24.47
C CYS A 291 -34.54 26.98 25.87
N ILE A 292 -35.46 27.38 26.75
CA ILE A 292 -35.16 27.71 28.15
C ILE A 292 -35.33 26.47 29.05
N GLU A 293 -34.27 26.08 29.76
CA GLU A 293 -34.32 25.07 30.83
C GLU A 293 -35.11 25.57 32.06
N VAL A 294 -35.70 24.64 32.80
CA VAL A 294 -36.47 24.92 34.03
C VAL A 294 -35.53 24.99 35.24
#